data_AF-A0A3M1CMA9-F1
#
_entry.id   AF-A0A3M1CMA9-F1
#
_cell.length_a   1.000
_cell.length_b   1.000
_cell.length_c   1.000
_cell.angle_alpha   90.00
_cell.angle_beta   90.00
_cell.angle_gamma   90.00
#
_symmetry.space_group_name_H-M   'P 1'
#
loop_
_entity.id
_entity.type
_entity.pdbx_description
1 polymer ?
#
loop_
_entity_poly.entity_id
_entity_poly.type
_entity_poly.pdbx_seq_one_letter_code
_entity_poly.pdbx_strand_id
1 'polypeptide(L)'
;MLPSLDALLTFETAARLSSFSAAARELHVTQGAISHRIRNLEEQLGTRLFDRTARGVRLTAEGRILAAAVTDAFERLRDGLDRLDRRRHGDPLMVSCSPSFAIRWLVPHLPQLQARHPDLDVRISADDRVVQPGRAGIDVCIRYGPG
;
A
#
# COMPACT_ATOMS: atom_id res chain seq x y z
N MET A 1 16.46 -4.47 -15.93
CA MET A 1 16.96 -5.04 -14.64
C MET A 1 16.22 -4.32 -13.52
N LEU A 2 15.76 -5.02 -12.48
CA LEU A 2 15.02 -4.39 -11.37
C LEU A 2 16.01 -3.81 -10.34
N PRO A 3 15.92 -2.52 -9.95
CA PRO A 3 16.77 -1.95 -8.91
C PRO A 3 16.55 -2.62 -7.55
N SER A 4 17.46 -2.40 -6.59
CA SER A 4 17.29 -2.90 -5.23
C SER A 4 16.08 -2.25 -4.55
N LEU A 5 15.44 -2.98 -3.63
CA LEU A 5 14.29 -2.48 -2.87
C LEU A 5 14.66 -1.21 -2.07
N ASP A 6 15.87 -1.17 -1.51
CA ASP A 6 16.40 0.01 -0.82
C ASP A 6 16.53 1.24 -1.71
N ALA A 7 16.92 1.06 -2.98
CA ALA A 7 17.00 2.16 -3.93
C ALA A 7 15.60 2.69 -4.29
N LEU A 8 14.65 1.78 -4.51
CA LEU A 8 13.25 2.14 -4.78
C LEU A 8 12.58 2.81 -3.57
N LEU A 9 12.85 2.32 -2.35
CA LEU A 9 12.38 2.92 -1.11
C LEU A 9 12.96 4.31 -0.91
N THR A 10 14.28 4.46 -1.10
CA THR A 10 14.97 5.76 -1.02
C THR A 10 14.36 6.76 -2.00
N PHE A 11 14.10 6.31 -3.24
CA PHE A 11 13.44 7.12 -4.27
C PHE A 11 12.01 7.52 -3.89
N GLU A 12 11.16 6.56 -3.49
CA GLU A 12 9.77 6.85 -3.10
C GLU A 12 9.68 7.85 -1.95
N THR A 13 10.52 7.67 -0.92
CA THR A 13 10.50 8.55 0.24
C THR A 13 10.96 9.96 -0.13
N ALA A 14 12.01 10.09 -0.94
CA ALA A 14 12.48 11.37 -1.45
C ALA A 14 11.45 12.06 -2.36
N ALA A 15 10.73 11.30 -3.18
CA ALA A 15 9.65 11.78 -4.03
C ALA A 15 8.48 12.32 -3.22
N ARG A 16 7.97 11.53 -2.26
CA ARG A 16 6.84 11.91 -1.39
C ARG A 16 7.14 13.15 -0.55
N LEU A 17 8.36 13.26 -0.01
CA LEU A 17 8.75 14.38 0.85
C LEU A 17 9.31 15.58 0.08
N SER A 18 9.60 15.43 -1.21
CA SER A 18 10.26 16.46 -2.04
C SER A 18 11.58 17.00 -1.44
N SER A 19 12.25 16.19 -0.61
CA SER A 19 13.46 16.60 0.12
C SER A 19 14.33 15.41 0.50
N PHE A 20 15.60 15.45 0.09
CA PHE A 20 16.58 14.42 0.48
C PHE A 20 16.93 14.47 1.97
N SER A 21 16.93 15.67 2.58
CA SER A 21 17.19 15.81 4.01
C SER A 21 16.02 15.28 4.85
N ALA A 22 14.77 15.45 4.39
CA ALA A 22 13.61 14.86 5.05
C ALA A 22 13.59 13.33 4.88
N ALA A 23 13.88 12.83 3.68
CA ALA A 23 13.97 11.39 3.42
C ALA A 23 15.08 10.72 4.24
N ALA A 24 16.22 11.39 4.41
CA ALA A 24 17.30 10.91 5.26
C ALA A 24 16.85 10.72 6.72
N ARG A 25 16.09 11.68 7.26
CA ARG A 25 15.52 11.57 8.60
C ARG A 25 14.52 10.44 8.73
N GLU A 26 13.64 10.26 7.74
CA GLU A 26 12.63 9.20 7.76
C GLU A 26 13.25 7.80 7.66
N LEU A 27 14.31 7.65 6.85
CA LEU A 27 15.00 6.37 6.64
C LEU A 27 16.17 6.15 7.60
N HIS A 28 16.35 7.01 8.61
CA HIS A 28 17.43 6.94 9.60
C HIS A 28 18.84 6.81 8.99
N VAL A 29 19.12 7.55 7.92
CA VAL A 29 20.42 7.59 7.24
C VAL A 29 20.89 9.03 7.02
N THR A 30 22.10 9.21 6.49
CA THR A 30 22.61 10.55 6.15
C THR A 30 22.05 11.04 4.81
N GLN A 31 21.93 12.36 4.63
CA GLN A 31 21.55 12.96 3.35
C GLN A 31 22.54 12.61 2.22
N GLY A 32 23.82 12.45 2.54
CA GLY A 32 24.84 11.99 1.60
C GLY A 32 24.53 10.58 1.07
N ALA A 33 24.10 9.66 1.94
CA ALA A 33 23.70 8.31 1.55
C ALA A 33 22.46 8.33 0.64
N ILE A 34 21.44 9.14 0.95
CA ILE A 34 20.27 9.32 0.08
C ILE A 34 20.71 9.83 -1.30
N SER A 35 21.50 10.90 -1.32
CA SER A 35 21.94 11.53 -2.58
C SER A 35 22.75 10.57 -3.45
N HIS A 36 23.60 9.75 -2.84
CA HIS A 36 24.39 8.74 -3.53
C HIS A 36 23.51 7.60 -4.08
N ARG A 37 22.58 7.08 -3.27
CA ARG A 37 21.64 6.03 -3.72
C ARG A 37 20.76 6.49 -4.89
N ILE A 38 20.24 7.72 -4.84
CA ILE A 38 19.48 8.29 -5.95
C ILE A 38 20.34 8.43 -7.21
N ARG A 39 21.55 8.96 -7.09
CA ARG A 39 22.46 9.09 -8.24
C ARG A 39 22.75 7.73 -8.88
N ASN A 40 23.07 6.72 -8.08
CA ASN A 40 23.33 5.37 -8.58
C ASN A 40 22.10 4.78 -9.27
N LEU A 41 20.90 5.04 -8.74
CA LEU A 41 19.65 4.63 -9.37
C LEU A 41 19.46 5.32 -10.73
N GLU A 42 19.67 6.64 -10.80
CA GLU A 42 19.60 7.42 -12.04
C GLU A 42 20.63 6.93 -13.08
N GLU A 43 21.86 6.63 -12.65
CA GLU A 43 22.91 6.06 -13.50
C GLU A 43 22.53 4.66 -14.02
N GLN A 44 22.02 3.79 -13.15
CA GLN A 44 21.56 2.46 -13.54
C GLN A 44 20.40 2.50 -14.54
N LEU A 45 19.52 3.50 -14.43
CA LEU A 45 18.39 3.71 -15.33
C LEU A 45 18.73 4.58 -16.56
N GLY A 46 19.93 5.17 -16.59
CA GLY A 46 20.34 6.13 -17.62
C GLY A 46 19.47 7.39 -17.69
N THR A 47 18.73 7.71 -16.62
CA THR A 47 17.66 8.71 -16.63
C THR A 47 17.63 9.49 -15.32
N ARG A 48 17.52 10.82 -15.40
CA ARG A 48 17.32 11.66 -14.22
C ARG A 48 15.89 11.58 -13.72
N LEU A 49 15.73 11.41 -12.43
CA LEU A 49 14.46 11.28 -11.73
C LEU A 49 14.11 12.55 -10.94
N PHE A 50 15.12 13.36 -10.57
CA PHE A 50 14.92 14.61 -9.84
C PHE A 50 15.60 15.83 -10.48
N ASP A 51 14.90 16.97 -10.42
CA ASP A 51 15.43 18.31 -10.59
C ASP A 51 15.78 18.91 -9.22
N ARG A 52 16.96 19.53 -9.12
CA ARG A 52 17.34 20.30 -7.92
C ARG A 52 16.71 21.70 -7.97
N THR A 53 16.15 22.12 -6.84
CA THR A 53 15.51 23.44 -6.69
C THR A 53 16.03 24.14 -5.43
N ALA A 54 15.76 25.45 -5.31
CA ALA A 54 16.14 26.21 -4.11
C ALA A 54 15.44 25.72 -2.82
N ARG A 55 14.34 24.97 -2.93
CA ARG A 55 13.54 24.49 -1.79
C ARG A 55 13.64 22.97 -1.56
N GLY A 56 14.49 22.27 -2.30
CA GLY A 56 14.60 20.81 -2.24
C GLY A 56 14.71 20.19 -3.61
N VAL A 57 13.95 19.11 -3.85
CA VAL A 57 13.96 18.38 -5.12
C VAL A 57 12.56 18.24 -5.69
N ARG A 58 12.45 18.19 -7.01
CA ARG A 58 11.18 17.95 -7.72
C ARG A 58 11.35 16.79 -8.69
N LEU A 59 10.33 15.97 -8.86
CA LEU A 59 10.38 14.89 -9.85
C LEU A 59 10.43 15.44 -11.30
N THR A 60 11.21 14.77 -12.14
CA THR A 60 11.17 14.91 -13.60
C THR A 60 9.89 14.27 -14.17
N ALA A 61 9.72 14.24 -15.49
CA ALA A 61 8.62 13.50 -16.11
C ALA A 61 8.76 11.99 -15.87
N GLU A 62 9.98 11.49 -16.02
CA GLU A 62 10.38 10.10 -15.83
C GLU A 62 10.32 9.71 -14.35
N GLY A 63 10.73 10.63 -13.46
CA GLY A 63 10.56 10.49 -12.02
C GLY A 63 9.09 10.30 -11.62
N ARG A 64 8.16 11.03 -12.24
CA ARG A 64 6.71 10.85 -11.97
C ARG A 64 6.19 9.48 -12.40
N ILE A 65 6.67 8.96 -13.53
CA ILE A 65 6.30 7.61 -13.99
C ILE A 65 6.76 6.56 -12.97
N LEU A 66 8.03 6.63 -12.54
CA LEU A 66 8.56 5.69 -11.56
C LEU A 66 7.87 5.83 -10.20
N ALA A 67 7.58 7.06 -9.76
CA ALA A 67 6.91 7.32 -8.49
C ALA A 67 5.54 6.64 -8.42
N ALA A 68 4.72 6.78 -9.47
CA ALA A 68 3.42 6.11 -9.52
C ALA A 68 3.56 4.58 -9.38
N ALA A 69 4.46 3.96 -10.15
CA ALA A 69 4.66 2.52 -10.12
C ALA A 69 5.19 2.00 -8.78
N VAL A 70 6.13 2.72 -8.17
CA VAL A 70 6.74 2.32 -6.89
C VAL A 70 5.76 2.52 -5.73
N THR A 71 5.00 3.61 -5.72
CA THR A 71 3.95 3.85 -4.71
C THR A 71 2.92 2.73 -4.74
N ASP A 72 2.37 2.40 -5.91
CA ASP A 72 1.39 1.31 -6.04
C ASP A 72 1.96 -0.05 -5.60
N ALA A 73 3.22 -0.33 -5.95
CA ALA A 73 3.87 -1.57 -5.54
C ALA A 73 4.07 -1.66 -4.02
N PHE A 74 4.50 -0.57 -3.37
CA PHE A 74 4.67 -0.53 -1.92
C PHE A 74 3.34 -0.56 -1.17
N GLU A 75 2.27 0.04 -1.69
CA GLU A 75 0.93 -0.14 -1.13
C GLU A 75 0.53 -1.61 -1.12
N ARG A 76 0.68 -2.31 -2.24
CA ARG A 76 0.34 -3.75 -2.31
C ARG A 76 1.17 -4.61 -1.37
N LEU A 77 2.44 -4.26 -1.16
CA LEU A 77 3.29 -4.95 -0.19
C LEU A 77 2.84 -4.69 1.25
N ARG A 78 2.51 -3.43 1.59
CA ARG A 78 1.94 -3.07 2.90
C ARG A 78 0.64 -3.82 3.16
N ASP A 79 -0.29 -3.84 2.21
CA ASP A 79 -1.55 -4.59 2.33
C ASP A 79 -1.32 -6.08 2.59
N GLY A 80 -0.33 -6.68 1.91
CA GLY A 80 0.06 -8.07 2.11
C GLY A 80 0.62 -8.33 3.51
N LEU A 81 1.48 -7.44 4.01
CA LEU A 81 2.05 -7.52 5.35
C LEU A 81 1.00 -7.32 6.44
N ASP A 82 0.10 -6.36 6.28
CA ASP A 82 -1.01 -6.10 7.21
C ASP A 82 -1.94 -7.31 7.32
N ARG A 83 -2.17 -8.03 6.21
CA ARG A 83 -2.93 -9.27 6.22
C ARG A 83 -2.23 -10.39 6.98
N LEU A 84 -0.90 -10.48 6.90
CA LEU A 84 -0.13 -11.46 7.68
C LEU A 84 -0.18 -11.12 9.17
N ASP A 85 -0.10 -9.83 9.50
CA ASP A 85 -0.13 -9.37 10.89
C ASP A 85 -1.50 -9.58 11.54
N ARG A 86 -2.58 -9.23 10.84
CA ARG A 86 -3.97 -9.51 11.27
C ARG A 86 -4.22 -11.00 11.53
N ARG A 87 -3.70 -11.86 10.65
CA ARG A 87 -3.78 -13.33 10.85
C ARG A 87 -3.01 -13.81 12.07
N ARG A 88 -1.91 -13.14 12.45
CA ARG A 88 -1.14 -13.49 13.66
C ARG A 88 -1.82 -13.04 14.94
N HIS A 89 -2.50 -11.90 14.92
CA HIS A 89 -3.13 -11.31 16.10
C HIS A 89 -4.60 -11.71 16.31
N GLY A 90 -5.18 -12.49 15.40
CA GLY A 90 -6.58 -12.92 15.51
C GLY A 90 -7.57 -11.78 15.23
N ASP A 91 -7.17 -10.79 14.44
CA ASP A 91 -8.05 -9.67 14.10
C ASP A 91 -9.25 -10.13 13.28
N PRO A 92 -10.43 -9.50 13.47
CA PRO A 92 -11.64 -9.86 12.76
C PRO A 92 -11.49 -9.78 11.24
N LEU A 93 -12.06 -10.75 10.54
CA LEU A 93 -12.25 -10.73 9.10
C LEU A 93 -13.19 -9.58 8.72
N MET A 94 -12.67 -8.57 8.04
CA MET A 94 -13.45 -7.43 7.57
C MET A 94 -14.09 -7.73 6.22
N VAL A 95 -15.42 -7.86 6.21
CA VAL A 95 -16.22 -8.13 5.01
C VAL A 95 -17.00 -6.88 4.63
N SER A 96 -16.71 -6.33 3.46
CA SER A 96 -17.50 -5.26 2.87
C SER A 96 -18.51 -5.85 1.89
N CYS A 97 -19.81 -5.60 2.09
CA CYS A 97 -20.85 -6.12 1.19
C CYS A 97 -22.01 -5.14 0.97
N SER A 98 -22.78 -5.33 -0.11
CA SER A 98 -24.03 -4.57 -0.29
C SER A 98 -24.99 -4.86 0.88
N PRO A 99 -25.73 -3.85 1.40
CA PRO A 99 -26.64 -4.03 2.54
C PRO A 99 -27.65 -5.16 2.35
N SER A 100 -28.15 -5.33 1.13
CA SER A 100 -29.08 -6.40 0.77
C SER A 100 -28.45 -7.79 0.89
N PHE A 101 -27.18 -7.96 0.54
CA PHE A 101 -26.44 -9.22 0.71
C PHE A 101 -26.16 -9.50 2.18
N ALA A 102 -25.74 -8.47 2.93
CA ALA A 102 -25.47 -8.57 4.36
C ALA A 102 -26.68 -9.17 5.11
N ILE A 103 -27.86 -8.57 4.91
CA ILE A 103 -29.06 -8.92 5.67
C ILE A 103 -29.71 -10.21 5.14
N ARG A 104 -29.77 -10.42 3.82
CA ARG A 104 -30.51 -11.56 3.24
C ARG A 104 -29.72 -12.85 3.21
N TRP A 105 -28.39 -12.79 3.22
CA TRP A 105 -27.56 -13.98 3.08
C TRP A 105 -26.48 -14.08 4.15
N LEU A 106 -25.65 -13.05 4.34
CA LEU A 106 -24.47 -13.18 5.20
C LEU A 106 -24.83 -13.37 6.68
N VAL A 107 -25.65 -12.48 7.25
CA VAL A 107 -26.06 -12.52 8.66
C VAL A 107 -26.77 -13.83 9.03
N PRO A 108 -27.73 -14.36 8.22
CA PRO A 108 -28.33 -15.66 8.49
C PRO A 108 -27.35 -16.84 8.53
N HIS A 109 -26.23 -16.78 7.79
CA HIS A 109 -25.25 -17.87 7.70
C HIS A 109 -24.07 -17.71 8.67
N LEU A 110 -23.93 -16.55 9.34
CA LEU A 110 -22.87 -16.31 10.33
C LEU A 110 -22.84 -17.33 11.48
N PRO A 111 -23.98 -17.74 12.08
CA PRO A 111 -23.93 -18.73 13.17
C PRO A 111 -23.32 -20.06 12.75
N GLN A 112 -23.62 -20.52 11.53
CA GLN A 112 -23.05 -21.76 10.99
C GLN A 112 -21.55 -21.61 10.70
N LEU A 113 -21.14 -20.44 10.20
CA LEU A 113 -19.73 -20.13 9.98
C LEU A 113 -18.95 -20.11 11.31
N GLN A 114 -19.48 -19.44 12.33
CA GLN A 114 -18.90 -19.38 13.67
C GLN A 114 -18.83 -20.75 14.34
N ALA A 115 -19.85 -21.61 14.17
CA ALA A 115 -19.81 -22.98 14.69
C ALA A 115 -18.69 -23.83 14.04
N ARG A 116 -18.36 -23.58 12.76
CA ARG A 116 -17.27 -24.27 12.04
C ARG A 116 -15.89 -23.65 12.29
N HIS A 117 -15.85 -22.36 12.61
CA HIS A 117 -14.65 -21.58 12.86
C HIS A 117 -14.85 -20.70 14.11
N PRO A 118 -14.73 -21.26 15.33
CA PRO A 118 -15.04 -20.56 16.58
C PRO A 118 -14.16 -19.33 16.84
N ASP A 119 -12.91 -19.36 16.35
CA ASP A 119 -11.93 -18.29 16.52
C ASP A 119 -12.07 -17.16 15.49
N LEU A 120 -12.99 -17.29 14.53
CA LEU A 120 -13.20 -16.32 13.46
C LEU A 120 -14.15 -15.21 13.93
N ASP A 121 -13.60 -14.07 14.33
CA ASP A 121 -14.37 -12.84 14.45
C ASP A 121 -14.64 -12.27 13.05
N VAL A 122 -15.88 -11.90 12.74
CA VAL A 122 -16.28 -11.36 11.43
C VAL A 122 -16.96 -10.02 11.63
N ARG A 123 -16.40 -8.97 11.02
CA ARG A 123 -16.98 -7.62 11.04
C ARG A 123 -17.46 -7.24 9.65
N ILE A 124 -18.69 -6.73 9.59
CA ILE A 124 -19.36 -6.41 8.33
C ILE A 124 -19.46 -4.89 8.17
N SER A 125 -18.94 -4.38 7.05
CA SER A 125 -19.28 -3.04 6.54
C SER A 125 -20.32 -3.19 5.45
N ALA A 126 -21.53 -2.71 5.73
CA ALA A 126 -22.66 -2.78 4.79
C ALA A 126 -22.87 -1.42 4.13
N ASP A 127 -22.30 -1.22 2.95
CA ASP A 127 -22.45 -0.02 2.14
C ASP A 127 -22.24 -0.34 0.65
N ASP A 128 -22.73 0.53 -0.23
CA ASP A 128 -22.63 0.33 -1.68
C ASP A 128 -21.35 0.92 -2.28
N ARG A 129 -20.41 1.41 -1.48
CA ARG A 129 -19.14 1.93 -2.01
C ARG A 129 -18.32 0.76 -2.51
N VAL A 130 -17.76 0.87 -3.71
CA VAL A 130 -16.82 -0.13 -4.21
C VAL A 130 -15.47 0.11 -3.55
N VAL A 131 -15.01 -0.85 -2.74
CA VAL A 131 -13.68 -0.84 -2.13
C VAL A 131 -12.92 -2.05 -2.64
N GLN A 132 -11.67 -1.83 -3.04
CA GLN A 132 -10.79 -2.93 -3.46
C GLN A 132 -10.34 -3.74 -2.22
N PRO A 133 -10.51 -5.07 -2.21
CA PRO A 133 -9.94 -5.91 -1.16
C PRO A 133 -8.44 -5.69 -1.03
N GLY A 134 -7.95 -5.45 0.19
CA GLY A 134 -6.56 -5.08 0.46
C GLY A 134 -6.43 -3.62 0.86
N ARG A 135 -7.20 -2.72 0.26
CA ARG A 135 -7.25 -1.30 0.66
C ARG A 135 -8.20 -1.09 1.84
N ALA A 136 -7.87 -0.10 2.67
CA ALA A 136 -8.70 0.36 3.80
C ALA A 136 -9.06 -0.71 4.84
N GLY A 137 -8.23 -1.75 5.01
CA GLY A 137 -8.45 -2.80 6.01
C GLY A 137 -9.59 -3.77 5.67
N ILE A 138 -10.05 -3.82 4.41
CA ILE A 138 -11.07 -4.78 3.96
C ILE A 138 -10.40 -6.05 3.41
N ASP A 139 -10.81 -7.21 3.93
CA ASP A 139 -10.29 -8.51 3.51
C ASP A 139 -11.07 -9.08 2.33
N VAL A 140 -12.39 -8.91 2.34
CA VAL A 140 -13.31 -9.44 1.32
C VAL A 140 -14.30 -8.35 0.92
N CYS A 141 -14.51 -8.16 -0.39
CA CYS A 141 -15.53 -7.26 -0.92
C CYS A 141 -16.52 -8.05 -1.79
N ILE A 142 -17.81 -7.94 -1.50
CA ILE A 142 -18.90 -8.65 -2.21
C ILE A 142 -19.92 -7.62 -2.72
N ARG A 143 -20.16 -7.56 -4.03
CA ARG A 143 -21.15 -6.65 -4.65
C ARG A 143 -21.97 -7.40 -5.68
N TYR A 144 -23.17 -6.91 -5.97
CA TYR A 144 -23.97 -7.38 -7.11
C TYR A 144 -23.48 -6.69 -8.39
N GLY A 145 -23.06 -7.46 -9.39
CA GLY A 145 -22.60 -6.92 -10.67
C GLY A 145 -21.48 -7.76 -11.29
N PRO A 146 -20.99 -7.39 -12.49
CA PRO A 146 -19.97 -8.15 -13.23
C PRO A 146 -18.54 -8.09 -12.65
N GLY A 147 -18.35 -7.58 -11.43
CA GLY A 147 -17.05 -7.43 -10.77
C GLY A 147 -16.64 -5.98 -10.60
#